data_AF-M6DNN4-F1
#
_entry.id   AF-M6DNN4-F1
#
_cell.length_a   1.000
_cell.length_b   1.000
_cell.length_c   1.000
_cell.angle_alpha   90.00
_cell.angle_beta   90.00
_cell.angle_gamma   90.00
#
_symmetry.space_group_name_H-M   'P 1'
#
loop_
_entity.id
_entity.type
_entity.pdbx_description
1 polymer ?
#
loop_
_entity_poly.entity_id
_entity_poly.type
_entity_poly.pdbx_seq_one_letter_code
_entity_poly.pdbx_strand_id
1 'polypeptide(L)'
;MSDQRFNTREFLEETKRLLEGEEYPNLFAAISYIPFLGWVIPWFFRRKQEICKFHALQAIKLNLGFVFLYLVVWFLREFPILSTILKWIHANPVVTDFISYVAWLALFGYGILGALQAYQGKLFVLPLFPEIENEVRKILSKIRRTQG
;
A
#
# COMPACT_ATOMS: atom_id res chain seq x y z
N MET A 1 11.07 43.35 6.08
CA MET A 1 10.50 41.98 6.03
C MET A 1 9.67 41.90 4.77
N SER A 2 10.17 41.23 3.73
CA SER A 2 9.50 41.15 2.43
C SER A 2 8.30 40.20 2.51
N ASP A 3 7.11 40.69 2.17
CA ASP A 3 5.95 39.87 1.86
C ASP A 3 6.27 38.97 0.66
N GLN A 4 6.71 37.74 0.93
CA GLN A 4 6.65 36.68 -0.08
C GLN A 4 5.18 36.34 -0.29
N ARG A 5 4.52 37.04 -1.22
CA ARG A 5 3.22 36.60 -1.74
C ARG A 5 3.43 35.19 -2.31
N PHE A 6 2.88 34.19 -1.62
CA PHE A 6 2.86 32.81 -2.08
C PHE A 6 2.23 32.76 -3.49
N ASN A 7 3.07 32.54 -4.49
CA ASN A 7 2.63 32.46 -5.88
C ASN A 7 2.05 31.06 -6.12
N THR A 8 0.73 30.93 -5.96
CA THR A 8 0.02 29.65 -6.08
C THR A 8 0.30 28.95 -7.41
N ARG A 9 0.57 29.69 -8.50
CA ARG A 9 0.88 29.09 -9.80
C ARG A 9 2.24 28.40 -9.81
N GLU A 10 3.25 29.08 -9.28
CA GLU A 10 4.61 28.56 -9.16
C GLU A 10 4.65 27.30 -8.28
N PHE A 11 3.92 27.34 -7.15
CA PHE A 11 3.77 26.17 -6.28
C PHE A 11 3.10 24.98 -6.98
N LEU A 12 2.05 25.21 -7.77
CA LEU A 12 1.35 24.16 -8.51
C LEU A 12 2.21 23.57 -9.62
N GLU A 13 2.97 24.40 -10.34
CA GLU A 13 3.91 23.95 -11.37
C GLU A 13 5.04 23.11 -10.77
N GLU A 14 5.60 23.54 -9.65
CA GLU A 14 6.64 22.79 -8.95
C GLU A 14 6.11 21.48 -8.37
N THR A 15 4.92 21.49 -7.77
CA THR A 15 4.27 20.27 -7.28
C THR A 15 3.99 19.29 -8.41
N LYS A 16 3.50 19.77 -9.56
CA LYS A 16 3.28 18.95 -10.74
C LYS A 16 4.59 18.35 -11.26
N ARG A 17 5.65 19.17 -11.33
CA ARG A 17 7.00 18.71 -11.72
C ARG A 17 7.49 17.61 -10.79
N LEU A 18 7.33 17.77 -9.47
CA LEU A 18 7.72 16.75 -8.49
C LEU A 18 6.87 15.48 -8.59
N LEU A 19 5.56 15.59 -8.84
CA LEU A 19 4.68 14.43 -8.97
C LEU A 19 4.98 13.62 -10.24
N GLU A 20 5.08 14.29 -11.38
CA GLU A 20 5.25 13.66 -12.71
C GLU A 20 6.72 13.38 -13.07
N GLY A 21 7.67 13.97 -12.33
CA GLY A 21 9.09 13.84 -12.57
C GLY A 21 9.67 12.45 -12.31
N GLU A 22 10.95 12.29 -12.63
CA GLU A 22 11.70 11.03 -12.41
C GLU A 22 12.53 11.04 -11.12
N GLU A 23 12.53 12.16 -10.40
CA GLU A 23 13.33 12.37 -9.20
C GLU A 23 12.79 11.56 -8.01
N TYR A 24 13.65 10.98 -7.18
CA TYR A 24 13.27 10.26 -5.95
C TYR A 24 12.28 9.07 -6.14
N PRO A 25 12.49 8.15 -7.10
CA PRO A 25 11.56 7.05 -7.36
C PRO A 25 11.34 6.16 -6.11
N ASN A 26 12.39 5.94 -5.32
CA ASN A 26 12.34 5.12 -4.11
C ASN A 26 11.46 5.76 -3.01
N LEU A 27 11.47 7.09 -2.89
CA LEU A 27 10.64 7.81 -1.92
C LEU A 27 9.17 7.71 -2.30
N PHE A 28 8.83 7.94 -3.56
CA PHE A 28 7.46 7.79 -4.06
C PHE A 28 6.96 6.34 -3.97
N ALA A 29 7.84 5.37 -4.21
CA ALA A 29 7.53 3.97 -3.95
C ALA A 29 7.27 3.69 -2.47
N ALA A 30 8.03 4.28 -1.54
CA ALA A 30 7.80 4.15 -0.10
C ALA A 30 6.48 4.80 0.36
N ILE A 31 6.15 5.98 -0.18
CA ILE A 31 4.88 6.69 0.07
C ILE A 31 3.66 5.82 -0.26
N SER A 32 3.78 4.88 -1.21
CA SER A 32 2.68 3.98 -1.56
C SER A 32 2.11 3.21 -0.36
N TYR A 33 2.92 2.94 0.66
CA TYR A 33 2.53 2.20 1.85
C TYR A 33 1.83 3.03 2.94
N ILE A 34 1.63 4.35 2.73
CA ILE A 34 0.74 5.12 3.60
C ILE A 34 -0.69 4.53 3.42
N PRO A 35 -1.34 4.07 4.51
CA PRO A 35 -2.63 3.41 4.43
C PRO A 35 -3.69 4.23 3.67
N PHE A 36 -4.56 3.51 2.97
CA PHE A 36 -5.73 4.00 2.22
C PHE A 36 -5.44 4.90 1.02
N LEU A 37 -4.47 5.80 1.08
CA LEU A 37 -4.27 6.85 0.07
C LEU A 37 -2.87 6.92 -0.53
N GLY A 38 -1.83 6.41 0.16
CA GLY A 38 -0.45 6.56 -0.27
C GLY A 38 -0.18 6.06 -1.68
N TRP A 39 -0.78 4.93 -2.03
CA TRP A 39 -0.63 4.26 -3.32
C TRP A 39 -1.20 5.05 -4.50
N VAL A 40 -2.15 5.98 -4.26
CA VAL A 40 -2.79 6.78 -5.32
C VAL A 40 -1.75 7.64 -6.05
N ILE A 41 -0.82 8.23 -5.31
CA ILE A 41 0.19 9.14 -5.85
C ILE A 41 1.08 8.44 -6.91
N PRO A 42 1.85 7.39 -6.57
CA PRO A 42 2.69 6.71 -7.56
C PRO A 42 1.86 6.00 -8.64
N TRP A 43 0.63 5.58 -8.35
CA TRP A 43 -0.24 4.94 -9.34
C TRP A 43 -0.66 5.87 -10.48
N PHE A 44 -1.03 7.12 -10.18
CA PHE A 44 -1.44 8.07 -11.21
C PHE A 44 -0.28 8.84 -11.84
N PHE A 45 0.70 9.27 -11.03
CA PHE A 45 1.74 10.19 -11.49
C PHE A 45 3.04 9.49 -11.90
N ARG A 46 3.32 8.28 -11.36
CA ARG A 46 4.62 7.60 -11.55
C ARG A 46 4.55 6.15 -12.02
N ARG A 47 3.44 5.75 -12.65
CA ARG A 47 3.22 4.38 -13.17
C ARG A 47 4.25 3.89 -14.19
N LYS A 48 4.99 4.81 -14.83
CA LYS A 48 6.04 4.47 -15.80
C LYS A 48 7.31 3.94 -15.12
N GLN A 49 7.54 4.31 -13.86
CA GLN A 49 8.68 3.84 -13.07
C GLN A 49 8.34 2.46 -12.49
N GLU A 50 9.15 1.45 -12.81
CA GLU A 50 8.86 0.06 -12.43
C GLU A 50 8.77 -0.12 -10.91
N ILE A 51 9.66 0.51 -10.15
CA ILE A 51 9.66 0.45 -8.68
C ILE A 51 8.40 1.06 -8.07
N CYS A 52 7.97 2.24 -8.56
CA CYS A 52 6.75 2.91 -8.12
C CYS A 52 5.52 2.06 -8.42
N LYS A 53 5.43 1.52 -9.64
CA LYS A 53 4.33 0.64 -10.05
C LYS A 53 4.27 -0.61 -9.18
N PHE A 54 5.42 -1.23 -8.94
CA PHE A 54 5.54 -2.44 -8.14
C PHE A 54 5.05 -2.23 -6.70
N HIS A 55 5.60 -1.24 -5.99
CA HIS A 55 5.20 -0.98 -4.61
C HIS A 55 3.78 -0.44 -4.49
N ALA A 56 3.30 0.36 -5.45
CA ALA A 56 1.89 0.78 -5.51
C ALA A 56 0.93 -0.41 -5.61
N LEU A 57 1.22 -1.40 -6.47
CA LEU A 57 0.40 -2.62 -6.57
C LEU A 57 0.40 -3.43 -5.27
N GLN A 58 1.55 -3.55 -4.62
CA GLN A 58 1.65 -4.23 -3.31
C GLN A 58 0.83 -3.52 -2.25
N ALA A 59 0.93 -2.20 -2.18
CA ALA A 59 0.16 -1.40 -1.23
C ALA A 59 -1.34 -1.46 -1.52
N ILE A 60 -1.78 -1.43 -2.78
CA ILE A 60 -3.20 -1.63 -3.16
C ILE A 60 -3.69 -2.98 -2.64
N LYS A 61 -2.95 -4.06 -2.90
CA LYS A 61 -3.34 -5.40 -2.44
C LYS A 61 -3.37 -5.52 -0.93
N LEU A 62 -2.41 -4.91 -0.22
CA LEU A 62 -2.39 -4.87 1.23
C LEU A 62 -3.62 -4.16 1.79
N ASN A 63 -4.00 -3.00 1.22
CA ASN A 63 -5.19 -2.26 1.61
C ASN A 63 -6.49 -3.02 1.28
N LEU A 64 -6.58 -3.63 0.09
CA LEU A 64 -7.74 -4.46 -0.29
C LEU A 64 -7.89 -5.67 0.64
N GLY A 65 -6.79 -6.33 0.99
CA GLY A 65 -6.79 -7.43 1.97
C GLY A 65 -7.28 -6.98 3.34
N PHE A 66 -6.84 -5.80 3.80
CA PHE A 66 -7.32 -5.20 5.04
C PHE A 66 -8.82 -4.90 4.99
N VAL A 67 -9.30 -4.21 3.94
CA VAL A 67 -10.73 -3.89 3.76
C VAL A 67 -11.57 -5.16 3.70
N PHE A 68 -11.13 -6.17 2.95
CA PHE A 68 -11.82 -7.45 2.85
C PHE A 68 -11.95 -8.13 4.22
N LEU A 69 -10.85 -8.23 4.97
CA LEU A 69 -10.88 -8.82 6.30
C LEU A 69 -11.81 -8.03 7.24
N TYR A 70 -11.78 -6.70 7.16
CA TYR A 70 -12.64 -5.85 7.98
C TYR A 70 -14.13 -6.04 7.63
N LEU A 71 -14.46 -6.18 6.35
CA LEU A 71 -15.82 -6.51 5.90
C LEU A 71 -16.26 -7.88 6.40
N VAL A 72 -15.38 -8.88 6.40
CA VAL A 72 -15.65 -10.21 6.96
C VAL A 72 -15.93 -10.09 8.46
N VAL A 73 -15.08 -9.38 9.22
CA VAL A 73 -15.28 -9.18 10.67
C VAL A 73 -16.61 -8.46 10.94
N TRP A 74 -16.90 -7.41 10.18
CA TRP A 74 -18.17 -6.70 10.28
C TRP A 74 -19.36 -7.61 10.01
N PHE A 75 -19.30 -8.43 8.95
CA PHE A 75 -20.34 -9.40 8.63
C PHE A 75 -20.53 -10.43 9.76
N LEU A 76 -19.44 -10.97 10.33
CA LEU A 76 -19.50 -11.90 11.46
C LEU A 76 -20.15 -11.26 12.70
N ARG A 77 -19.93 -9.97 12.92
CA ARG A 77 -20.49 -9.23 14.06
C ARG A 77 -21.96 -8.89 13.89
N GLU A 78 -22.37 -8.45 12.71
CA GLU A 78 -23.70 -7.91 12.46
C GLU A 78 -24.71 -8.94 11.93
N PHE A 79 -24.25 -10.05 11.36
CA PHE A 79 -25.18 -11.04 10.81
C PHE A 79 -25.98 -11.71 11.94
N PRO A 80 -27.33 -11.65 11.95
CA PRO A 80 -28.14 -12.01 13.12
C PRO A 80 -27.94 -13.45 13.61
N ILE A 81 -27.76 -14.39 12.69
CA ILE A 81 -27.61 -15.81 13.02
C ILE A 81 -26.21 -16.07 13.61
N LEU A 82 -25.15 -15.59 12.95
CA LEU A 82 -23.77 -15.79 13.40
C LEU A 82 -23.48 -15.02 14.69
N SER A 83 -23.96 -13.79 14.80
CA SER A 83 -23.77 -12.96 16.00
C SER A 83 -24.42 -13.59 17.23
N THR A 84 -25.60 -14.20 17.08
CA THR A 84 -26.30 -14.94 18.15
C THR A 84 -25.50 -16.16 18.60
N ILE A 85 -24.98 -16.95 17.65
CA ILE A 85 -24.13 -18.12 17.95
C ILE A 85 -22.84 -17.69 18.67
N LEU A 86 -22.16 -16.66 18.17
CA LEU A 86 -20.92 -16.15 18.75
C LEU A 86 -21.13 -15.52 20.14
N LYS A 87 -22.27 -14.87 20.38
CA LYS A 87 -22.66 -14.37 21.72
C LYS A 87 -22.92 -15.51 22.69
N TRP A 88 -23.57 -16.58 22.24
CA TRP A 88 -23.85 -17.78 23.04
C TRP A 88 -22.58 -18.44 23.59
N ILE A 89 -21.52 -18.48 22.79
CA ILE A 89 -20.21 -19.02 23.20
C ILE A 89 -19.31 -17.96 23.87
N HIS A 90 -19.84 -16.77 24.21
CA HIS A 90 -19.08 -15.63 24.75
C HIS A 90 -17.86 -15.20 23.91
N ALA A 91 -17.79 -15.61 22.63
CA ALA A 91 -16.67 -15.31 21.75
C ALA A 91 -16.82 -13.95 21.04
N ASN A 92 -18.04 -13.43 20.94
CA ASN A 92 -18.31 -12.06 20.53
C ASN A 92 -18.37 -11.17 21.79
N PRO A 93 -17.51 -10.14 21.93
CA PRO A 93 -16.71 -9.47 20.90
C PRO A 93 -15.21 -9.83 20.83
N VAL A 94 -14.71 -10.69 21.71
CA VAL A 94 -13.26 -10.94 21.87
C VAL A 94 -12.58 -11.39 20.56
N VAL A 95 -13.18 -12.34 19.83
CA VAL A 95 -12.58 -12.89 18.60
C VAL A 95 -12.59 -11.86 17.47
N THR A 96 -13.69 -11.12 17.32
CA THR A 96 -13.80 -10.09 16.27
C THR A 96 -12.85 -8.91 16.51
N ASP A 97 -12.67 -8.52 17.78
CA ASP A 97 -11.76 -7.44 18.15
C ASP A 97 -10.29 -7.89 17.98
N PHE A 98 -9.97 -9.13 18.38
CA PHE A 98 -8.65 -9.72 18.17
C PHE A 98 -8.26 -9.75 16.69
N ILE A 99 -9.16 -10.24 15.81
CA ILE A 99 -8.91 -10.28 14.36
C ILE A 99 -8.69 -8.85 13.83
N SER A 100 -9.46 -7.88 14.29
CA SER A 100 -9.31 -6.47 13.90
C SER A 100 -7.93 -5.91 14.30
N TYR A 101 -7.45 -6.20 15.51
CA TYR A 101 -6.12 -5.77 15.93
C TYR A 101 -5.00 -6.43 15.14
N VAL A 102 -5.12 -7.73 14.85
CA VAL A 102 -4.16 -8.44 13.98
C VAL A 102 -4.15 -7.83 12.58
N ALA A 103 -5.31 -7.44 12.04
CA ALA A 103 -5.42 -6.77 10.75
C ALA A 103 -4.65 -5.45 10.71
N TRP A 104 -4.83 -4.61 11.73
CA TRP A 104 -4.12 -3.34 11.85
C TRP A 104 -2.61 -3.54 12.01
N LEU A 105 -2.19 -4.50 12.83
CA LEU A 105 -0.79 -4.86 12.99
C LEU A 105 -0.18 -5.37 11.68
N ALA A 106 -0.92 -6.18 10.91
CA ALA A 106 -0.48 -6.63 9.60
C ALA A 106 -0.36 -5.46 8.61
N LEU A 107 -1.37 -4.58 8.54
CA LEU A 107 -1.35 -3.41 7.66
C LEU A 107 -0.15 -2.51 7.95
N PHE A 108 0.09 -2.15 9.21
CA PHE A 108 1.22 -1.31 9.60
C PHE A 108 2.56 -2.03 9.51
N GLY A 109 2.63 -3.27 9.98
CA GLY A 109 3.86 -4.07 9.95
C GLY A 109 4.36 -4.29 8.52
N TYR A 110 3.50 -4.81 7.65
CA TYR A 110 3.85 -4.99 6.23
C TYR A 110 3.99 -3.66 5.48
N GLY A 111 3.25 -2.62 5.87
CA GLY A 111 3.40 -1.26 5.34
C GLY A 111 4.78 -0.68 5.61
N ILE A 112 5.24 -0.74 6.86
CA ILE A 112 6.58 -0.27 7.28
C ILE A 112 7.66 -1.09 6.58
N LEU A 113 7.55 -2.43 6.58
CA LEU A 113 8.52 -3.30 5.91
C LEU A 113 8.60 -2.98 4.41
N GLY A 114 7.45 -2.84 3.75
CA GLY A 114 7.37 -2.45 2.35
C GLY A 114 8.01 -1.09 2.07
N ALA A 115 7.71 -0.09 2.91
CA ALA A 115 8.25 1.27 2.78
C ALA A 115 9.78 1.29 2.94
N LEU A 116 10.32 0.57 3.93
CA LEU A 116 11.77 0.49 4.15
C LEU A 116 12.49 -0.16 2.96
N GLN A 117 11.92 -1.23 2.41
CA GLN A 117 12.51 -1.90 1.25
C GLN A 117 12.40 -1.06 -0.02
N ALA A 118 11.27 -0.39 -0.22
CA ALA A 118 11.06 0.55 -1.33
C ALA A 118 12.05 1.72 -1.28
N TYR A 119 12.28 2.27 -0.09
CA TYR A 119 13.24 3.35 0.13
C TYR A 119 14.68 2.91 -0.20
N GLN A 120 15.02 1.66 0.11
CA GLN A 120 16.29 1.03 -0.27
C GLN A 120 16.40 0.67 -1.76
N GLY A 121 15.36 0.93 -2.56
CA GLY A 121 15.36 0.61 -4.00
C GLY A 121 15.13 -0.86 -4.32
N LYS A 122 14.64 -1.66 -3.36
CA LYS A 122 14.51 -3.11 -3.51
C LYS A 122 13.10 -3.50 -3.93
N LEU A 123 13.00 -4.31 -4.99
CA LEU A 123 11.76 -4.98 -5.40
C LEU A 123 11.44 -6.17 -4.48
N PHE A 124 11.21 -5.88 -3.21
CA PHE A 124 10.87 -6.87 -2.20
C PHE A 124 9.39 -7.23 -2.28
N VAL A 125 9.08 -8.50 -2.51
CA VAL A 125 7.70 -9.01 -2.49
C VAL A 125 7.28 -9.29 -1.06
N LEU A 126 6.16 -8.71 -0.64
CA LEU A 126 5.58 -9.00 0.66
C LEU A 126 5.14 -10.47 0.71
N PRO A 127 5.38 -11.18 1.84
CA PRO A 127 5.08 -12.61 1.97
C PRO A 127 3.63 -13.03 1.69
N LEU A 128 2.69 -12.11 1.73
CA LEU A 128 1.25 -12.36 1.51
C LEU A 128 0.83 -12.40 0.03
N PHE A 129 1.70 -12.04 -0.92
CA PHE A 129 1.33 -11.87 -2.33
C PHE A 129 2.29 -12.55 -3.31
N PRO A 130 2.33 -13.90 -3.37
CA PRO A 130 3.25 -14.64 -4.23
C PRO A 130 3.00 -14.43 -5.73
N GLU A 131 1.80 -14.02 -6.15
CA GLU A 131 1.52 -13.74 -7.56
C GLU A 131 2.36 -12.57 -8.09
N ILE A 132 2.71 -11.65 -7.21
CA ILE A 132 3.57 -10.52 -7.54
C ILE A 132 5.00 -10.99 -7.82
N GLU A 133 5.44 -12.08 -7.19
CA GLU A 133 6.74 -12.69 -7.45
C GLU A 133 6.89 -13.12 -8.91
N ASN A 134 5.82 -13.65 -9.52
CA ASN A 134 5.81 -14.03 -10.93
C ASN A 134 5.96 -12.81 -11.85
N GLU A 135 5.32 -11.69 -11.51
CA GLU A 135 5.50 -10.42 -12.24
C GLU A 135 6.92 -9.88 -12.09
N VAL A 136 7.49 -9.95 -10.88
CA VAL A 136 8.88 -9.54 -10.61
C VAL A 136 9.87 -10.41 -11.39
N ARG A 137 9.71 -11.73 -11.35
CA ARG A 137 10.55 -12.66 -12.13
C ARG A 137 10.49 -12.33 -13.61
N LYS A 138 9.30 -11.99 -14.14
CA LYS A 138 9.12 -11.57 -15.53
C LYS A 138 9.88 -10.27 -15.84
N ILE A 139 9.77 -9.25 -14.99
CA ILE A 139 10.47 -7.97 -15.16
C ILE A 139 12.00 -8.16 -15.08
N LEU A 140 12.48 -8.85 -14.04
CA LEU A 140 13.91 -9.15 -13.87
C LEU A 140 14.47 -9.96 -15.04
N SER A 141 13.73 -10.94 -15.55
CA SER A 141 14.15 -11.72 -16.71
C SER A 141 14.26 -10.88 -17.98
N LYS A 142 13.43 -9.84 -18.11
CA LYS A 142 13.45 -8.91 -19.25
C LYS A 142 14.68 -8.01 -19.19
N ILE A 143 14.98 -7.43 -18.02
CA ILE A 143 16.17 -6.60 -17.80
C ILE A 143 17.46 -7.39 -18.08
N ARG A 144 17.52 -8.65 -17.60
CA ARG A 144 18.68 -9.54 -17.81
C ARG A 144 18.94 -9.87 -19.29
N ARG A 145 17.89 -9.92 -20.11
CA ARG A 145 18.00 -10.17 -21.56
C ARG A 145 18.40 -8.94 -22.39
N THR A 146 18.20 -7.73 -21.87
CA THR A 146 18.56 -6.50 -22.59
C THR A 146 20.03 -6.11 -22.38
N GLN A 147 20.74 -6.75 -21.43
CA GLN A 147 22.14 -6.49 -21.11
C GLN A 147 23.11 -7.59 -21.57
N GLY A 148 22.63 -8.63 -22.28
CA GLY A 148 23.45 -9.69 -22.87
C GLY A 148 23.19 -9.78 -24.36
#